data_AF-A0A8J7D7V8-F1
#
_entry.id   AF-A0A8J7D7V8-F1
#
_cell.length_a   1.000
_cell.length_b   1.000
_cell.length_c   1.000
_cell.angle_alpha   90.00
_cell.angle_beta   90.00
_cell.angle_gamma   90.00
#
_symmetry.space_group_name_H-M   'P 1'
#
loop_
_entity.id
_entity.type
_entity.pdbx_description
1 polymer ?
#
loop_
_entity_poly.entity_id
_entity_poly.type
_entity_poly.pdbx_seq_one_letter_code
_entity_poly.pdbx_strand_id
1 'polypeptide(L)' 'MNSCKSGGKGKNTVTADVSAWFEWARKQRIVLAMSGGVVYTPEGEAIELQEMMRRFPVPE' A
#
# COMPACT_ATOMS: atom_id res chain seq x y z
N MET A 1 11.77 -37.35 -14.25
CA MET A 1 10.54 -36.98 -13.52
C MET A 1 10.48 -35.47 -13.42
N ASN A 2 9.53 -34.88 -14.14
CA ASN A 2 9.17 -33.48 -14.06
C ASN A 2 8.63 -33.17 -12.66
N SER A 3 9.25 -32.23 -11.95
CA SER A 3 8.62 -31.64 -10.78
C SER A 3 8.54 -30.14 -11.02
N CYS A 4 7.43 -29.73 -11.61
CA CYS A 4 7.01 -28.33 -11.66
C CYS A 4 6.84 -27.87 -10.21
N LYS A 5 7.79 -27.06 -9.73
CA LYS A 5 7.78 -26.50 -8.38
C LYS A 5 6.63 -25.48 -8.31
N SER A 6 5.50 -25.90 -7.77
CA SER A 6 4.29 -25.10 -7.58
C SER A 6 4.61 -23.75 -6.94
N GLY A 7 4.40 -22.68 -7.70
CA GLY A 7 4.53 -21.30 -7.25
C GLY A 7 3.40 -20.94 -6.29
N GLY A 8 3.56 -21.30 -5.01
CA GLY A 8 2.75 -20.77 -3.93
C GLY A 8 3.17 -19.34 -3.63
N LYS A 9 2.71 -18.36 -4.43
CA LYS A 9 2.81 -16.95 -4.05
C LYS A 9 1.87 -16.76 -2.86
N GLY A 10 2.41 -16.88 -1.64
CA GLY A 10 1.67 -16.63 -0.42
C GLY A 10 0.92 -15.31 -0.60
N LYS A 11 -0.41 -15.34 -0.43
CA LYS A 11 -1.24 -14.14 -0.44
C LYS A 11 -0.64 -13.20 0.59
N ASN A 12 0.11 -12.21 0.13
CA ASN A 12 0.86 -11.33 0.99
C ASN A 12 -0.16 -10.38 1.60
N THR A 13 -0.72 -10.71 2.76
CA THR A 13 -1.79 -9.95 3.43
C THR A 13 -1.42 -8.47 3.53
N VAL A 14 -0.13 -8.19 3.77
CA VAL A 14 0.47 -6.85 3.74
C VAL A 14 0.12 -6.06 2.47
N THR A 15 0.09 -6.70 1.30
CA THR A 15 -0.25 -6.02 0.04
C THR A 15 -1.74 -5.69 -0.07
N ALA A 16 -2.63 -6.49 0.53
CA ALA A 16 -4.05 -6.22 0.53
C ALA A 16 -4.39 -5.03 1.46
N ASP A 17 -3.82 -5.01 2.67
CA ASP A 17 -3.97 -3.91 3.62
C ASP A 17 -3.45 -2.58 3.05
N VAL A 18 -2.28 -2.61 2.40
CA VAL A 18 -1.70 -1.43 1.75
C VAL A 18 -2.56 -0.93 0.59
N SER A 19 -3.12 -1.84 -0.20
CA SER A 19 -3.99 -1.47 -1.33
C SER A 19 -5.29 -0.83 -0.83
N ALA A 20 -5.93 -1.42 0.19
CA ALA A 20 -7.16 -0.90 0.77
C ALA A 20 -6.94 0.49 1.40
N TRP A 21 -5.86 0.64 2.15
CA TRP A 21 -5.47 1.94 2.72
C TRP A 21 -5.21 2.98 1.62
N PHE A 22 -4.48 2.63 0.55
CA PHE A 22 -4.17 3.56 -0.53
C PHE A 22 -5.43 4.05 -1.26
N GLU A 23 -6.38 3.16 -1.55
CA GLU A 23 -7.64 3.55 -2.19
C GLU A 23 -8.46 4.51 -1.32
N TRP A 24 -8.57 4.22 -0.01
CA TRP A 24 -9.24 5.09 0.93
C TRP A 24 -8.54 6.46 1.01
N ALA A 25 -7.22 6.47 1.22
CA ALA A 25 -6.43 7.69 1.36
C ALA A 25 -6.49 8.55 0.10
N ARG A 26 -6.50 7.92 -1.09
CA ARG A 26 -6.67 8.63 -2.37
C ARG A 26 -8.07 9.25 -2.51
N LYS A 27 -9.14 8.58 -2.08
CA LYS A 27 -10.51 9.13 -2.06
C LYS A 27 -10.62 10.36 -1.16
N GLN A 28 -9.93 10.35 -0.03
CA GLN A 28 -9.85 11.48 0.91
C GLN A 28 -8.88 12.59 0.47
N ARG A 29 -8.22 12.43 -0.69
CA ARG A 29 -7.15 13.31 -1.20
C ARG A 29 -5.98 13.50 -0.22
N ILE A 30 -5.68 12.48 0.57
CA ILE A 30 -4.52 12.45 1.49
C ILE A 30 -3.25 12.11 0.70
N VAL A 31 -3.36 11.24 -0.32
CA VAL A 31 -2.26 10.83 -1.20
C VAL A 31 -2.66 10.91 -2.68
N LEU A 32 -1.70 11.18 -3.56
CA LEU A 32 -1.86 11.19 -5.01
C LEU A 32 -1.38 9.87 -5.65
N ALA A 33 -0.19 9.42 -5.25
CA ALA A 33 0.47 8.26 -5.85
C ALA A 33 1.32 7.52 -4.80
N MET A 34 1.67 6.27 -5.10
CA MET A 34 2.57 5.46 -4.30
C MET A 34 3.59 4.77 -5.20
N SER A 35 4.85 4.72 -4.76
CA SER A 35 5.91 3.96 -5.42
C SER A 35 6.94 3.49 -4.39
N GLY A 36 7.38 2.24 -4.49
CA GLY A 36 8.53 1.73 -3.71
C GLY A 36 8.41 1.85 -2.18
N GLY A 37 7.20 1.87 -1.61
CA GLY A 37 7.00 2.05 -0.16
C GLY A 37 6.90 3.52 0.29
N VAL A 38 6.84 4.45 -0.64
CA VAL A 38 6.66 5.89 -0.42
C VAL A 38 5.35 6.35 -1.04
N VAL A 39 4.68 7.30 -0.41
CA VAL A 39 3.50 7.97 -0.93
C VAL A 39 3.79 9.43 -1.22
N TYR A 40 3.12 9.96 -2.24
CA TYR A 40 3.23 11.35 -2.65
C TYR A 40 1.98 12.12 -2.23
N THR A 41 2.13 13.18 -1.44
CA THR A 41 1.02 14.02 -0.98
C THR A 41 0.58 14.99 -2.08
N PRO A 42 -0.64 15.58 -1.98
CA PRO A 42 -1.05 16.67 -2.88
C PRO A 42 -0.14 17.89 -2.86
N GLU A 43 0.60 18.09 -1.77
CA GLU A 43 1.57 19.17 -1.60
C GLU A 43 2.92 18.88 -2.26
N GLY A 44 3.08 17.68 -2.85
CA GLY A 44 4.31 17.26 -3.53
C GLY A 44 5.36 16.65 -2.60
N GLU A 45 5.00 16.32 -1.36
CA GLU A 45 5.91 15.68 -0.42
C GLU A 45 5.96 14.17 -0.65
N ALA A 46 7.13 13.58 -0.42
CA ALA A 46 7.36 12.15 -0.45
C ALA A 46 7.53 11.63 0.98
N ILE A 47 6.60 10.80 1.46
CA ILE A 47 6.56 10.31 2.84
C ILE A 47 6.52 8.78 2.84
N GLU A 48 7.20 8.15 3.80
CA GLU A 48 7.13 6.69 3.95
C GLU A 48 5.68 6.22 4.17
N LEU A 49 5.30 5.17 3.45
CA LEU A 49 3.97 4.59 3.50
C LEU A 49 3.57 4.22 4.93
N GLN A 50 4.46 3.57 5.69
CA GLN A 50 4.17 3.13 7.05
C GLN A 50 3.93 4.30 8.00
N GLU A 51 4.66 5.40 7.82
CA GLU A 51 4.43 6.63 8.58
C GLU A 51 3.07 7.23 8.24
N MET A 52 2.70 7.29 6.96
CA MET A 52 1.39 7.79 6.55
C MET A 52 0.23 6.90 6.98
N MET A 53 0.40 5.58 6.98
CA MET A 53 -0.60 4.64 7.50
C MET A 53 -0.83 4.81 9.01
N ARG A 54 0.20 5.18 9.77
CA ARG A 54 0.08 5.48 11.21
C ARG A 54 -0.63 6.81 11.47
N ARG A 55 -0.35 7.83 10.65
CA ARG A 55 -0.99 9.16 10.75
C ARG A 55 -2.47 9.11 10.33
N PHE A 56 -2.79 8.26 9.34
CA PHE A 56 -4.11 8.16 8.74
C PHE A 56 -4.58 6.70 8.70
N PRO A 57 -5.01 6.12 9.83
CA PRO A 57 -5.57 4.78 9.84
C PRO A 57 -6.90 4.73 9.09
N VAL A 58 -7.21 3.59 8.43
CA VAL A 58 -8.53 3.37 7.82
C VAL A 58 -9.58 3.29 8.95
N PRO A 59 -10.66 4.08 8.90
CA PRO A 59 -11.76 3.95 9.86
C PRO A 59 -12.52 2.63 9.65
N GLU A 60 -12.99 2.03 10.76
CA GLU A 60 -13.74 0.75 10.78
C GLU A 60 -15.05 0.80 9.99
#